data_AF-A0A524Q574-F1
#
_entry.id   AF-A0A524Q574-F1
#
_cell.length_a   1.000
_cell.length_b   1.000
_cell.length_c   1.000
_cell.angle_alpha   90.00
_cell.angle_beta   90.00
_cell.angle_gamma   90.00
#
_symmetry.space_group_name_H-M   'P 1'
#
loop_
_entity.id
_entity.type
_entity.pdbx_description
1 polymer ?
#
loop_
_entity_poly.entity_id
_entity_poly.type
_entity_poly.pdbx_seq_one_letter_code
_entity_poly.pdbx_strand_id
1 'polypeptide(L)'
;MPGKEIEDYYHYPGYFQIKFMKKIRLPILVIIPHGGYTIPEELSGYEAVGTFDLFIQSDSCANEIFSFGDRVTGTVDTGISRLFVDLDRPYTALRPGQDGVIKRTALDGKSVFIEDQFPDEIAIANILQRYYLPFHE
;
A
#
# COMPACT_ATOMS: atom_id res chain seq x y z
N MET A 1 6.95 -26.69 -21.08
CA MET A 1 7.35 -28.01 -20.53
C MET A 1 6.80 -28.10 -19.12
N PRO A 2 6.05 -29.16 -18.74
CA PRO A 2 5.60 -29.29 -17.36
C PRO A 2 6.82 -29.58 -16.47
N GLY A 3 6.99 -28.78 -15.42
CA GLY A 3 8.11 -28.87 -14.50
C GLY A 3 8.08 -30.20 -13.74
N LYS A 4 9.23 -30.87 -13.69
CA LYS A 4 9.44 -32.04 -12.84
C LYS A 4 9.21 -31.65 -11.38
N GLU A 5 8.33 -32.37 -10.70
CA GLU A 5 8.26 -32.35 -9.24
C GLU A 5 9.61 -32.82 -8.69
N ILE A 6 10.17 -32.04 -7.77
CA ILE A 6 11.41 -32.37 -7.05
C ILE A 6 10.97 -32.61 -5.61
N GLU A 7 11.10 -33.86 -5.17
CA GLU A 7 10.63 -34.34 -3.86
C GLU A 7 11.84 -34.55 -2.95
N ASP A 8 11.89 -33.85 -1.81
CA ASP A 8 12.84 -34.13 -0.74
C ASP A 8 12.14 -34.99 0.32
N TYR A 9 12.70 -36.18 0.58
CA TYR A 9 12.16 -37.14 1.53
C TYR A 9 13.05 -37.23 2.77
N TYR A 10 12.46 -37.09 3.97
CA TYR A 10 13.11 -37.48 5.22
C TYR A 10 12.35 -38.64 5.86
N HIS A 11 13.08 -39.69 6.22
CA HIS A 11 12.52 -40.94 6.74
C HIS A 11 12.47 -40.91 8.27
N TYR A 12 11.27 -40.88 8.85
CA TYR A 12 11.03 -41.15 10.27
C TYR A 12 10.33 -42.52 10.42
N PRO A 13 10.79 -43.40 11.33
CA PRO A 13 10.17 -44.70 11.52
C PRO A 13 8.88 -44.56 12.34
N GLY A 14 7.73 -44.81 11.70
CA GLY A 14 6.44 -44.97 12.38
C GLY A 14 5.26 -44.24 11.71
N TYR A 15 4.58 -44.96 10.80
CA TYR A 15 3.17 -44.81 10.37
C TYR A 15 2.67 -43.53 9.68
N PHE A 16 3.42 -42.44 9.59
CA PHE A 16 2.98 -41.27 8.81
C PHE A 16 4.09 -40.73 7.91
N GLN A 17 3.79 -40.65 6.61
CA GLN A 17 4.59 -39.92 5.63
C GLN A 17 3.98 -38.52 5.48
N ILE A 18 4.69 -37.47 5.90
CA ILE A 18 4.30 -36.08 5.62
C ILE A 18 5.00 -35.66 4.33
N LYS A 19 4.24 -35.53 3.24
CA LYS A 19 4.75 -35.01 1.98
C LYS A 19 4.68 -33.49 2.01
N PHE A 20 5.81 -32.82 2.16
CA PHE A 20 5.89 -31.38 1.96
C PHE A 20 6.06 -31.11 0.46
N MET A 21 4.99 -30.68 -0.21
CA MET A 21 5.11 -30.14 -1.56
C MET A 21 5.92 -28.86 -1.51
N LYS A 22 6.91 -28.73 -2.39
CA LYS A 22 7.60 -27.45 -2.62
C LYS A 22 6.55 -26.40 -2.91
N LYS A 23 6.53 -25.34 -2.10
CA LYS A 23 5.49 -24.31 -2.15
C LYS A 23 5.53 -23.62 -3.52
N ILE A 24 4.57 -23.94 -4.38
CA ILE A 24 4.42 -23.26 -5.68
C ILE A 24 3.77 -21.92 -5.39
N ARG A 25 4.50 -20.83 -5.65
CA ARG A 25 3.94 -19.48 -5.63
C ARG A 25 3.00 -19.30 -6.82
N LEU A 26 1.81 -18.77 -6.58
CA LEU A 26 0.90 -18.39 -7.65
C LEU A 26 1.53 -17.21 -8.43
N PRO A 27 1.41 -17.19 -9.78
CA PRO A 27 1.92 -16.11 -10.63
C PRO A 27 1.00 -14.88 -10.55
N ILE A 28 0.78 -14.38 -9.34
CA ILE A 28 -0.10 -13.26 -9.02
C ILE A 28 0.74 -12.20 -8.30
N LEU A 29 0.57 -10.95 -8.73
CA LEU A 29 1.01 -9.75 -8.02
C LEU A 29 -0.21 -9.09 -7.40
N VAL A 30 -0.17 -8.82 -6.10
CA VAL A 30 -1.23 -8.10 -5.39
C VAL A 30 -0.76 -6.68 -5.16
N ILE A 31 -1.59 -5.69 -5.50
CA ILE A 31 -1.28 -4.26 -5.35
C ILE A 31 -2.33 -3.64 -4.43
N ILE A 32 -1.89 -2.96 -3.38
CA ILE A 32 -2.76 -2.39 -2.34
C ILE A 32 -2.36 -0.92 -2.12
N PRO A 33 -2.88 0.01 -2.93
CA PRO A 33 -2.46 1.42 -2.90
C PRO A 33 -3.05 2.21 -1.72
N HIS A 34 -4.11 1.70 -1.08
CA HIS A 34 -4.92 2.47 -0.13
C HIS A 34 -5.09 1.80 1.25
N GLY A 35 -4.32 0.77 1.58
CA GLY A 35 -4.41 0.07 2.87
C GLY A 35 -3.64 0.74 4.02
N GLY A 36 -2.92 1.83 3.75
CA GLY A 36 -2.11 2.54 4.72
C GLY A 36 -2.86 3.57 5.58
N TYR A 37 -2.35 3.81 6.78
CA TYR A 37 -2.88 4.76 7.77
C TYR A 37 -1.90 5.86 8.16
N THR A 38 -0.65 5.76 7.72
CA THR A 38 0.46 6.56 8.24
C THR A 38 0.52 7.91 7.53
N ILE A 39 0.80 8.95 8.30
CA ILE A 39 1.10 10.28 7.78
C ILE A 39 2.58 10.27 7.35
N PRO A 40 2.93 10.74 6.13
CA PRO A 40 4.32 10.96 5.75
C PRO A 40 5.05 11.80 6.81
N GLU A 41 6.28 11.40 7.17
CA GLU A 41 7.07 12.06 8.21
C GLU A 41 7.20 13.58 7.96
N GLU A 42 7.38 13.96 6.69
CA GLU A 42 7.52 15.34 6.24
C GLU A 42 6.26 16.19 6.42
N LEU A 43 5.11 15.55 6.60
CA LEU A 43 3.81 16.19 6.78
C LEU A 43 3.27 16.05 8.20
N SER A 44 4.02 15.42 9.12
CA SER A 44 3.60 15.28 10.50
C SER A 44 3.51 16.64 11.20
N GLY A 45 2.38 16.91 11.84
CA GLY A 45 2.03 18.19 12.45
C GLY A 45 1.32 19.17 11.52
N TYR A 46 1.17 18.85 10.23
CA TYR A 46 0.43 19.66 9.24
C TYR A 46 -0.98 19.12 8.99
N GLU A 47 -1.27 17.91 9.44
CA GLU A 47 -2.57 17.25 9.30
C GLU A 47 -3.67 17.92 10.13
N ALA A 48 -4.87 18.04 9.54
CA ALA A 48 -6.11 18.35 10.25
C ALA A 48 -6.95 17.10 10.55
N VAL A 49 -6.53 15.93 10.04
CA VAL A 49 -7.22 14.64 10.17
C VAL A 49 -6.67 13.85 11.35
N GLY A 50 -7.56 13.14 12.05
CA GLY A 50 -7.18 12.26 13.17
C GLY A 50 -7.06 10.80 12.75
N THR A 51 -6.66 9.94 13.70
CA THR A 51 -6.52 8.49 13.48
C THR A 51 -7.80 7.83 12.95
N PHE A 52 -8.97 8.28 13.41
CA PHE A 52 -10.25 7.74 12.93
C PHE A 52 -10.51 8.12 11.47
N ASP A 53 -10.15 9.33 11.06
CA ASP A 53 -10.28 9.78 9.67
C ASP A 53 -9.35 8.98 8.76
N LEU A 54 -8.08 8.78 9.19
CA LEU A 54 -7.11 7.96 8.48
C LEU A 54 -7.61 6.52 8.28
N PHE A 55 -8.25 5.96 9.30
CA PHE A 55 -8.84 4.64 9.22
C PHE A 55 -10.03 4.61 8.24
N ILE A 56 -11.04 5.45 8.45
CA ILE A 56 -12.30 5.36 7.68
C ILE A 56 -12.14 5.76 6.21
N GLN A 57 -11.13 6.58 5.89
CA GLN A 57 -10.85 7.04 4.52
C GLN A 57 -9.92 6.10 3.74
N SER A 58 -9.41 5.04 4.38
CA SER A 58 -8.57 4.02 3.73
C SER A 58 -9.39 2.81 3.29
N ASP A 59 -8.78 1.94 2.49
CA ASP A 59 -9.28 0.58 2.27
C ASP A 59 -8.89 -0.27 3.48
N SER A 60 -9.54 0.00 4.61
CA SER A 60 -9.15 -0.52 5.91
C SER A 60 -9.01 -2.04 5.92
N CYS A 61 -7.95 -2.51 6.58
CA CYS A 61 -7.57 -3.92 6.68
C CYS A 61 -7.16 -4.57 5.35
N ALA A 62 -7.05 -3.84 4.22
CA ALA A 62 -6.69 -4.45 2.94
C ALA A 62 -5.29 -5.07 2.96
N ASN A 63 -4.30 -4.39 3.59
CA ASN A 63 -2.94 -4.91 3.72
C ASN A 63 -2.93 -6.26 4.44
N GLU A 64 -3.81 -6.45 5.44
CA GLU A 64 -3.96 -7.67 6.23
C GLU A 64 -4.76 -8.75 5.50
N ILE A 65 -5.92 -8.40 4.95
CA ILE A 65 -6.84 -9.33 4.26
C ILE A 65 -6.15 -9.95 3.04
N PHE A 66 -5.35 -9.16 2.33
CA PHE A 66 -4.63 -9.58 1.13
C PHE A 66 -3.16 -9.91 1.39
N SER A 67 -2.76 -10.12 2.65
CA SER A 67 -1.44 -10.62 3.03
C SER A 67 -1.32 -12.14 2.77
N PHE A 68 -1.17 -12.51 1.51
CA PHE A 68 -1.05 -13.93 1.12
C PHE A 68 0.35 -14.52 1.38
N GLY A 69 1.30 -13.70 1.85
CA GLY A 69 2.67 -14.10 2.12
C GLY A 69 3.33 -14.78 0.92
N ASP A 70 3.96 -15.92 1.15
CA ASP A 70 4.65 -16.71 0.13
C ASP A 70 3.72 -17.57 -0.75
N ARG A 71 2.40 -17.35 -0.72
CA ARG A 71 1.46 -18.00 -1.65
C ARG A 71 1.39 -17.31 -3.00
N VAL A 72 1.75 -16.03 -3.09
CA VAL A 72 1.75 -15.22 -4.32
C VAL A 72 3.19 -14.85 -4.72
N THR A 73 3.36 -14.34 -5.94
CA THR A 73 4.68 -13.96 -6.45
C THR A 73 5.21 -12.72 -5.74
N GLY A 74 4.32 -11.77 -5.46
CA GLY A 74 4.63 -10.59 -4.68
C GLY A 74 3.38 -9.84 -4.24
N THR A 75 3.59 -8.92 -3.30
CA THR A 75 2.64 -7.92 -2.86
C THR A 75 3.35 -6.58 -2.87
N VAL A 76 2.70 -5.55 -3.41
CA VAL A 76 3.11 -4.15 -3.34
C VAL A 76 2.03 -3.42 -2.57
N ASP A 77 2.36 -2.99 -1.37
CA ASP A 77 1.47 -2.27 -0.47
C ASP A 77 2.15 -1.01 0.05
N THR A 78 1.40 -0.22 0.83
CA THR A 78 1.93 0.97 1.48
C THR A 78 1.37 1.09 2.88
N GLY A 79 2.19 1.61 3.79
CA GLY A 79 1.74 2.08 5.10
C GLY A 79 1.19 3.51 5.06
N ILE A 80 1.41 4.27 3.98
CA ILE A 80 1.03 5.68 3.85
C ILE A 80 -0.46 5.82 3.53
N SER A 81 -1.12 6.75 4.21
CA SER A 81 -2.53 7.03 3.96
C SER A 81 -2.74 7.73 2.62
N ARG A 82 -3.77 7.27 1.89
CA ARG A 82 -4.21 7.86 0.62
C ARG A 82 -4.67 9.32 0.71
N LEU A 83 -4.89 9.83 1.92
CA LEU A 83 -5.19 11.24 2.14
C LEU A 83 -3.97 12.13 1.85
N PHE A 84 -2.76 11.61 2.05
CA PHE A 84 -1.53 12.35 1.78
C PHE A 84 -0.91 11.97 0.44
N VAL A 85 -0.95 10.69 0.07
CA VAL A 85 -0.41 10.20 -1.22
C VAL A 85 -1.37 9.18 -1.82
N ASP A 86 -2.22 9.61 -2.74
CA ASP A 86 -3.13 8.74 -3.49
C ASP A 86 -2.37 8.07 -4.64
N LEU A 87 -1.87 6.86 -4.38
CA LEU A 87 -1.07 6.06 -5.31
C LEU A 87 -1.87 5.53 -6.51
N ASP A 88 -3.20 5.64 -6.50
CA ASP A 88 -4.07 5.25 -7.62
C ASP A 88 -4.43 6.45 -8.52
N ARG A 89 -3.79 7.60 -8.28
CA ARG A 89 -3.93 8.80 -9.11
C ARG A 89 -2.65 9.05 -9.90
N PRO A 90 -2.74 9.50 -11.17
CA PRO A 90 -1.55 9.97 -11.86
C PRO A 90 -1.07 11.27 -11.21
N TYR A 91 0.23 11.40 -10.94
CA TYR A 91 0.83 12.63 -10.39
C TYR A 91 0.67 13.85 -11.32
N THR A 92 0.33 13.63 -12.58
CA THR A 92 0.02 14.67 -13.57
C THR A 92 -1.45 15.10 -13.57
N ALA A 93 -2.30 14.56 -12.68
CA ALA A 93 -3.68 14.99 -12.53
C ALA A 93 -3.74 16.43 -11.96
N LEU A 94 -3.84 17.41 -12.86
CA LEU A 94 -3.87 18.85 -12.54
C LEU A 94 -5.24 19.51 -12.78
N ARG A 95 -6.34 18.74 -12.72
CA ARG A 95 -7.67 19.33 -12.99
C ARG A 95 -8.02 20.34 -11.88
N PRO A 96 -8.37 21.59 -12.22
CA PRO A 96 -8.82 22.56 -11.22
C PRO A 96 -10.02 22.01 -10.44
N GLY A 97 -9.92 22.01 -9.11
CA GLY A 97 -10.99 21.54 -8.22
C GLY A 97 -11.11 20.02 -8.05
N GLN A 98 -10.17 19.22 -8.57
CA GLN A 98 -10.04 17.81 -8.21
C GLN A 98 -8.67 17.57 -7.58
N ASP A 99 -8.68 16.88 -6.45
CA ASP A 99 -7.44 16.46 -5.80
C ASP A 99 -6.65 15.50 -6.70
N GLY A 100 -5.35 15.79 -6.82
CA GLY A 100 -4.38 14.93 -7.50
C GLY A 100 -3.85 13.85 -6.56
N VAL A 101 -2.55 13.57 -6.64
CA VAL A 101 -1.88 12.63 -5.72
C VAL A 101 -1.88 13.11 -4.28
N ILE A 102 -1.88 14.43 -4.04
CA ILE A 102 -1.99 15.03 -2.70
C ILE A 102 -3.42 15.58 -2.54
N LYS A 103 -4.16 15.13 -1.52
CA LYS A 103 -5.55 15.57 -1.31
C LYS A 103 -5.64 16.82 -0.46
N ARG A 104 -6.53 17.74 -0.82
CA ARG A 104 -6.92 18.86 0.04
C ARG A 104 -8.07 18.45 0.95
N THR A 105 -8.96 17.59 0.46
CA THR A 105 -10.20 17.25 1.15
C THR A 105 -10.42 15.74 1.17
N ALA A 106 -10.84 15.22 2.32
CA ALA A 106 -11.30 13.85 2.48
C ALA A 106 -12.67 13.63 1.79
N LEU A 107 -13.11 12.38 1.63
CA LEU A 107 -14.37 12.07 0.95
C LEU A 107 -15.60 12.64 1.65
N ASP A 108 -15.51 12.87 2.97
CA ASP A 108 -16.57 13.44 3.79
C ASP A 108 -16.55 14.99 3.83
N GLY A 109 -15.64 15.61 3.07
CA GLY A 109 -15.54 17.07 2.98
C GLY A 109 -14.61 17.72 4.01
N LYS A 110 -14.00 16.96 4.92
CA LYS A 110 -13.02 17.51 5.87
C LYS A 110 -11.71 17.89 5.19
N SER A 111 -11.09 18.97 5.63
CA SER A 111 -9.73 19.32 5.19
C SER A 111 -8.71 18.29 5.67
N VAL A 112 -7.79 17.90 4.80
CA VAL A 112 -6.68 16.98 5.14
C VAL A 112 -5.58 17.72 5.91
N PHE A 113 -5.34 18.97 5.56
CA PHE A 113 -4.32 19.84 6.15
C PHE A 113 -4.95 20.93 6.99
N ILE A 114 -4.20 21.42 7.98
CA ILE A 114 -4.52 22.63 8.73
C ILE A 114 -4.66 23.80 7.74
N GLU A 115 -5.51 24.77 8.08
CA GLU A 115 -5.72 25.98 7.27
C GLU A 115 -4.38 26.65 6.92
N ASP A 116 -4.22 27.03 5.64
CA ASP A 116 -3.01 27.62 5.07
C ASP A 116 -1.71 26.79 5.19
N GLN A 117 -1.82 25.49 5.52
CA GLN A 117 -0.68 24.58 5.69
C GLN A 117 -0.62 23.46 4.63
N PHE A 118 -1.21 23.71 3.46
CA PHE A 118 -1.05 22.78 2.34
C PHE A 118 0.40 22.78 1.83
N PRO A 119 1.00 21.62 1.54
CA PRO A 119 2.40 21.53 1.12
C PRO A 119 2.67 22.31 -0.17
N ASP A 120 3.83 22.96 -0.22
CA ASP A 120 4.31 23.64 -1.42
C ASP A 120 4.83 22.64 -2.47
N GLU A 121 5.19 23.16 -3.64
CA GLU A 121 5.66 22.32 -4.76
C GLU A 121 6.94 21.53 -4.43
N ILE A 122 7.81 22.05 -3.57
CA ILE A 122 9.05 21.40 -3.17
C ILE A 122 8.74 20.21 -2.26
N ALA A 123 7.89 20.42 -1.25
CA ALA A 123 7.42 19.36 -0.37
C ALA A 123 6.69 18.27 -1.16
N ILE A 124 5.80 18.65 -2.08
CA ILE A 124 5.09 17.71 -2.95
C ILE A 124 6.07 16.89 -3.80
N ALA A 125 7.07 17.53 -4.43
CA ALA A 125 8.08 16.83 -5.22
C ALA A 125 8.85 15.78 -4.39
N ASN A 126 9.24 16.13 -3.16
CA ASN A 126 9.92 15.20 -2.25
C ASN A 126 9.02 14.02 -1.84
N ILE A 127 7.74 14.28 -1.55
CA ILE A 127 6.76 13.24 -1.23
C ILE A 127 6.58 12.29 -2.42
N LEU A 128 6.46 12.82 -3.63
CA LEU A 128 6.36 11.99 -4.83
C LEU A 128 7.61 11.12 -5.02
N GLN A 129 8.80 11.69 -4.81
CA GLN A 129 10.05 10.96 -4.92
C GLN A 129 10.19 9.85 -3.86
N ARG A 130 9.76 10.10 -2.62
CA ARG A 130 9.94 9.15 -1.52
C ARG A 130 8.89 8.06 -1.47
N TYR A 131 7.65 8.35 -1.90
CA TYR A 131 6.52 7.43 -1.72
C TYR A 131 5.83 7.01 -3.02
N TYR A 132 5.67 7.92 -3.98
CA TYR A 132 4.92 7.63 -5.21
C TYR A 132 5.75 6.85 -6.22
N LEU A 133 6.94 7.36 -6.58
CA LEU A 133 7.79 6.71 -7.57
C LEU A 133 8.20 5.29 -7.16
N PRO A 134 8.67 5.03 -5.93
CA PRO A 134 9.09 3.68 -5.53
C PRO A 134 7.95 2.67 -5.50
N PHE A 135 6.70 3.11 -5.33
CA PHE A 135 5.54 2.21 -5.39
C PHE A 135 5.21 1.76 -6.82
N HIS A 136 5.62 2.54 -7.83
CA HIS A 136 5.30 2.32 -9.24
C HIS A 136 6.45 1.71 -10.07
N GLU A 137 7.63 1.50 -9.46
CA GLU A 137 8.79 0.83 -10.06
C GLU A 137 8.77 -0.69 -9.83
#